data_AF-A0A9J6GVG9-F1
#
_entry.id   AF-A0A9J6GVG9-F1
#
_cell.length_a   1.000
_cell.length_b   1.000
_cell.length_c   1.000
_cell.angle_alpha   90.00
_cell.angle_beta   90.00
_cell.angle_gamma   90.00
#
_symmetry.space_group_name_H-M   'P 1'
#
loop_
_entity.id
_entity.type
_entity.pdbx_description
1 polymer ?
#
loop_
_entity_poly.entity_id
_entity_poly.type
_entity_poly.pdbx_seq_one_letter_code
_entity_poly.pdbx_strand_id
1 'polypeptide(L)'
;MNSGPCLHTIRGATTFEIESELPSIPRTVRTLVFHVGTSELEHYGCDETLRRLRRLVNNTLRTRPELQKLAVSCVLPRHTNRRLDRPNDHFVKWFNWEARKFNEKIRSYCRRPTKVTYVAISLTHSRPVVSWLRTGFTPVS
;
A
#
# COMPACT_ATOMS: atom_id res chain seq x y z
N MET A 1 1.32 31.85 -3.69
CA MET A 1 0.54 30.90 -2.87
C MET A 1 1.27 29.55 -2.88
N ASN A 2 1.84 29.15 -1.74
CA ASN A 2 2.69 27.95 -1.67
C ASN A 2 1.85 26.67 -1.75
N SER A 3 1.79 26.09 -2.95
CA SER A 3 1.30 24.73 -3.20
C SER A 3 2.28 23.72 -2.62
N GLY A 4 2.22 23.50 -1.30
CA GLY A 4 2.95 22.43 -0.63
C GLY A 4 2.55 21.06 -1.17
N PRO A 5 3.40 20.02 -0.99
CA PRO A 5 3.16 18.70 -1.54
C PRO A 5 1.87 18.10 -0.99
N CYS A 6 0.87 17.93 -1.87
CA CYS A 6 -0.43 17.32 -1.54
C CYS A 6 -0.32 15.79 -1.31
N LEU A 7 0.80 15.20 -1.72
CA LEU A 7 1.06 13.77 -1.74
C LEU A 7 2.41 13.46 -1.11
N HIS A 8 2.43 12.49 -0.19
CA HIS A 8 3.67 11.92 0.34
C HIS A 8 3.63 10.39 0.22
N THR A 9 4.73 9.81 -0.25
CA THR A 9 4.85 8.38 -0.49
C THR A 9 5.89 7.81 0.45
N ILE A 10 5.48 6.86 1.28
CA ILE A 10 6.36 6.15 2.21
C ILE A 10 6.73 4.83 1.55
N ARG A 11 8.02 4.68 1.23
CA ARG A 11 8.55 3.52 0.48
C ARG A 11 9.37 2.62 1.39
N GLY A 12 9.24 1.32 1.17
CA GLY A 12 10.33 0.38 1.43
C GLY A 12 10.32 -0.30 2.79
N ALA A 13 9.19 -0.33 3.48
CA ALA A 13 9.23 -0.57 4.91
C ALA A 13 8.07 -1.44 5.41
N THR A 14 8.35 -2.30 6.39
CA THR A 14 7.38 -2.96 7.27
C THR A 14 6.39 -1.95 7.84
N THR A 15 5.24 -2.39 8.34
CA THR A 15 4.30 -1.45 8.97
C THR A 15 4.94 -0.67 10.12
N PHE A 16 5.92 -1.24 10.81
CA PHE A 16 6.65 -0.58 11.90
C PHE A 16 7.43 0.64 11.43
N GLU A 17 8.18 0.51 10.35
CA GLU A 17 8.97 1.62 9.79
C GLU A 17 8.03 2.75 9.31
N ILE A 18 6.89 2.42 8.70
CA ILE A 18 5.88 3.44 8.38
C ILE A 18 5.36 4.14 9.64
N GLU A 19 5.02 3.39 10.69
CA GLU A 19 4.57 3.98 11.95
C GLU A 19 5.63 4.93 12.53
N SER A 20 6.92 4.62 12.37
CA SER A 20 8.02 5.45 12.82
C SER A 20 8.22 6.73 11.99
N GLU A 21 7.91 6.70 10.69
CA GLU A 21 8.03 7.85 9.79
C GLU A 21 6.83 8.80 9.89
N LEU A 22 5.63 8.30 10.21
CA LEU A 22 4.40 9.10 10.25
C LEU A 22 4.49 10.43 11.04
N PRO A 23 5.15 10.50 12.22
CA PRO A 23 5.27 11.75 12.97
C PRO A 23 6.11 12.83 12.29
N SER A 24 7.06 12.47 11.42
CA SER A 24 7.92 13.43 10.72
C SER A 24 7.24 14.05 9.50
N ILE A 25 6.16 13.46 9.01
CA ILE A 25 5.45 13.92 7.82
C ILE A 25 4.60 15.15 8.18
N PRO A 26 4.77 16.28 7.47
CA PRO A 26 4.00 17.49 7.72
C PRO A 26 2.48 17.27 7.68
N ARG A 27 1.76 17.92 8.60
CA ARG A 27 0.29 17.93 8.66
C ARG A 27 -0.37 18.58 7.43
N THR A 28 0.39 19.34 6.64
CA THR A 28 -0.05 19.91 5.36
C THR A 28 -0.27 18.85 4.28
N VAL A 29 0.34 17.68 4.41
CA VAL A 29 0.11 16.54 3.50
C VAL A 29 -1.29 15.98 3.69
N ARG A 30 -2.08 15.97 2.60
CA ARG A 30 -3.47 15.50 2.61
C ARG A 30 -3.66 14.10 2.03
N THR A 31 -2.67 13.61 1.29
CA THR A 31 -2.68 12.25 0.71
C THR A 31 -1.40 11.50 1.11
N LEU A 32 -1.58 10.31 1.68
CA LEU A 32 -0.48 9.38 1.97
C LEU A 32 -0.57 8.16 1.06
N VAL A 33 0.58 7.61 0.67
CA VAL A 33 0.68 6.34 -0.04
C VAL A 33 1.60 5.41 0.76
N PHE A 34 1.08 4.26 1.16
CA PHE A 34 1.81 3.20 1.84
C PHE A 34 2.25 2.14 0.85
N HIS A 35 3.56 2.02 0.62
CA HIS A 35 4.17 0.88 -0.08
C HIS A 35 4.70 -0.14 0.93
N VAL A 36 3.81 -1.03 1.36
CA VAL A 36 4.04 -1.97 2.47
C VAL A 36 3.70 -3.40 2.09
N GLY A 37 4.19 -4.33 2.91
CA GLY A 37 3.77 -5.71 2.89
C GLY A 37 4.78 -6.66 2.27
N THR A 38 5.69 -6.23 1.39
CA THR A 38 6.62 -7.19 0.75
C THR A 38 7.53 -7.91 1.75
N SER A 39 8.14 -7.18 2.68
CA SER A 39 9.02 -7.76 3.71
C SER A 39 8.22 -8.52 4.78
N GLU A 40 7.07 -7.99 5.20
CA GLU A 40 6.24 -8.65 6.22
C GLU A 40 5.58 -9.92 5.72
N LEU A 41 5.13 -9.92 4.46
CA LEU A 41 4.55 -11.08 3.81
C LEU A 41 5.57 -12.21 3.70
N GLU A 42 6.83 -11.88 3.44
CA GLU A 42 7.93 -12.84 3.43
C GLU A 42 8.17 -13.49 4.79
N HIS A 43 8.02 -12.76 5.90
CA HIS A 43 8.29 -13.29 7.24
C HIS A 43 7.06 -13.91 7.92
N TYR A 44 5.86 -13.39 7.65
CA TYR A 44 4.66 -13.70 8.43
C TYR A 44 3.50 -14.24 7.60
N GLY A 45 3.57 -14.17 6.27
CA GLY A 45 2.45 -14.53 5.38
C GLY A 45 1.29 -13.53 5.43
N CYS A 46 0.23 -13.83 4.70
CA CYS A 46 -0.87 -12.91 4.39
C CYS A 46 -1.63 -12.44 5.62
N ASP A 47 -2.00 -13.33 6.54
CA ASP A 47 -2.96 -13.00 7.60
C ASP A 47 -2.39 -12.03 8.63
N GLU A 48 -1.16 -12.27 9.07
CA GLU A 48 -0.47 -11.39 10.01
C GLU A 48 -0.10 -10.05 9.36
N THR A 49 0.37 -10.07 8.10
CA THR A 49 0.65 -8.85 7.34
C THR A 49 -0.60 -7.99 7.18
N LEU A 50 -1.75 -8.61 6.88
CA LEU A 50 -3.03 -7.92 6.77
C LEU A 50 -3.48 -7.33 8.10
N ARG A 51 -3.30 -8.07 9.21
CA ARG A 51 -3.64 -7.59 10.55
C ARG A 51 -2.85 -6.32 10.90
N ARG A 52 -1.53 -6.35 10.67
CA ARG A 52 -0.62 -5.22 10.91
C ARG A 52 -0.97 -4.02 10.05
N LEU A 53 -1.23 -4.24 8.76
CA LEU A 53 -1.65 -3.18 7.86
C LEU A 53 -2.97 -2.52 8.25
N ARG A 54 -3.98 -3.31 8.65
CA ARG A 54 -5.26 -2.76 9.13
C ARG A 54 -5.07 -1.90 10.37
N ARG A 55 -4.21 -2.33 11.29
CA ARG A 55 -3.85 -1.55 12.48
C ARG A 55 -3.18 -0.23 12.10
N LEU A 56 -2.18 -0.27 11.21
CA LEU A 56 -1.50 0.92 10.69
C LEU A 56 -2.49 1.91 10.04
N VAL A 57 -3.36 1.43 9.15
CA VAL A 57 -4.37 2.27 8.49
C VAL A 57 -5.30 2.92 9.50
N ASN A 58 -5.88 2.15 10.42
CA ASN A 58 -6.81 2.67 11.42
C ASN A 58 -6.12 3.69 12.34
N ASN A 59 -4.90 3.40 12.79
CA ASN A 59 -4.10 4.32 13.60
C ASN A 59 -3.84 5.63 12.86
N THR A 60 -3.44 5.54 11.59
CA THR A 60 -3.15 6.71 10.74
C THR A 60 -4.38 7.58 10.57
N LEU A 61 -5.54 6.99 10.25
CA LEU A 61 -6.79 7.74 10.08
C LEU A 61 -7.25 8.41 11.37
N ARG A 62 -6.98 7.78 12.54
CA ARG A 62 -7.29 8.36 13.85
C ARG A 62 -6.34 9.49 14.22
N THR A 63 -5.04 9.32 14.00
CA THR A 63 -4.03 10.32 14.39
C THR A 63 -3.93 11.47 13.40
N ARG A 64 -4.34 11.26 12.15
CA ARG A 64 -4.31 12.24 11.06
C ARG A 64 -5.69 12.47 10.45
N PRO A 65 -6.66 13.05 11.20
CA PRO A 65 -8.00 13.33 10.70
C PRO A 65 -8.00 14.28 9.50
N GLU A 66 -6.93 15.07 9.34
CA GLU A 66 -6.74 16.02 8.25
C GLU A 66 -6.48 15.36 6.89
N LEU A 67 -6.20 14.04 6.85
CA LEU A 67 -6.04 13.29 5.62
C LEU A 67 -7.36 13.21 4.85
N GLN A 68 -7.26 13.52 3.56
CA GLN A 68 -8.34 13.35 2.60
C GLN A 68 -8.31 11.95 1.99
N LYS A 69 -7.12 11.41 1.71
CA LYS A 69 -6.94 10.11 1.08
C LYS A 69 -5.76 9.35 1.68
N LEU A 70 -5.92 8.04 1.83
CA LEU A 70 -4.85 7.12 2.17
C LEU A 70 -4.83 6.00 1.14
N ALA A 71 -3.76 5.91 0.35
CA ALA A 71 -3.55 4.87 -0.62
C ALA A 71 -2.67 3.76 -0.05
N VAL A 72 -3.03 2.51 -0.36
CA VAL A 72 -2.23 1.33 -0.02
C VAL A 72 -1.89 0.62 -1.32
N SER A 73 -0.60 0.42 -1.60
CA SER A 73 -0.17 -0.26 -2.81
C SER A 73 -0.25 -1.78 -2.69
N CYS A 74 -0.44 -2.45 -3.83
CA CYS A 74 -0.30 -3.89 -3.93
C CYS A 74 1.14 -4.38 -3.64
N VAL A 75 1.26 -5.60 -3.12
CA VAL A 75 2.53 -6.34 -3.09
C VAL A 75 2.75 -6.95 -4.47
N LEU A 76 3.89 -6.65 -5.09
CA LEU A 76 4.22 -7.17 -6.41
C LEU A 76 4.71 -8.62 -6.34
N PRO A 77 4.42 -9.44 -7.36
CA PRO A 77 5.01 -10.77 -7.45
C PRO A 77 6.53 -10.67 -7.57
N ARG A 78 7.22 -11.71 -7.10
CA ARG A 78 8.66 -11.88 -7.24
C ARG A 78 8.96 -12.89 -8.33
N HIS A 79 10.09 -12.68 -9.01
CA HIS A 79 10.65 -13.60 -10.00
C HIS A 79 11.91 -14.30 -9.49
N THR A 80 12.51 -13.81 -8.41
CA THR A 80 13.72 -14.36 -7.78
C THR A 80 13.65 -14.23 -6.25
N ASN A 81 14.41 -15.07 -5.54
CA ASN A 81 14.66 -14.88 -4.12
C ASN A 81 15.95 -14.09 -3.93
N ARG A 82 15.82 -12.77 -3.70
CA ARG A 82 16.96 -11.86 -3.49
C ARG A 82 17.86 -12.23 -2.30
N ARG A 83 17.40 -13.06 -1.36
CA ARG A 83 18.19 -13.42 -0.17
C ARG A 83 19.16 -14.58 -0.39
N LEU A 84 18.98 -15.38 -1.44
CA LEU A 84 19.72 -16.63 -1.59
C LEU A 84 20.56 -16.71 -2.87
N ASP A 85 20.52 -15.71 -3.76
CA ASP A 85 21.16 -15.70 -5.09
C ASP A 85 21.02 -17.00 -5.90
N ARG A 86 20.04 -17.84 -5.52
CA ARG A 86 19.73 -19.14 -6.09
C ARG A 86 18.24 -19.17 -6.41
N PRO A 87 17.84 -19.78 -7.54
CA PRO A 87 16.45 -20.00 -7.86
C PRO A 87 15.82 -20.90 -6.79
N ASN A 88 15.05 -20.31 -5.88
CA ASN A 88 14.18 -21.03 -4.96
C ASN A 88 12.75 -20.93 -5.49
N ASP A 89 12.43 -21.76 -6.48
CA ASP A 89 11.14 -21.77 -7.15
C ASP A 89 9.98 -22.04 -6.19
N HIS A 90 10.23 -22.84 -5.16
CA HIS A 90 9.23 -23.12 -4.12
C HIS A 90 8.90 -21.85 -3.34
N PHE A 91 9.91 -21.10 -2.90
CA PHE A 91 9.72 -19.80 -2.26
C PHE A 91 9.01 -18.82 -3.18
N VAL A 92 9.41 -18.73 -4.46
CA VAL A 92 8.77 -17.80 -5.42
C VAL A 92 7.30 -18.14 -5.62
N LYS A 93 6.96 -19.41 -5.79
CA LYS A 93 5.56 -19.88 -5.91
C LYS A 93 4.75 -19.56 -4.65
N TRP A 94 5.30 -19.90 -3.48
CA TRP A 94 4.66 -19.62 -2.18
C TRP A 94 4.44 -18.12 -1.98
N PHE A 95 5.47 -17.30 -2.17
CA PHE A 95 5.41 -15.84 -1.99
C PHE A 95 4.38 -15.22 -2.95
N ASN A 96 4.36 -15.62 -4.21
CA ASN A 96 3.41 -15.10 -5.18
C ASN A 96 1.96 -15.48 -4.86
N TRP A 97 1.74 -16.67 -4.29
CA TRP A 97 0.42 -17.07 -3.79
C TRP A 97 -0.02 -16.25 -2.58
N GLU A 98 0.87 -16.06 -1.60
CA GLU A 98 0.63 -15.18 -0.45
C GLU A 98 0.36 -13.73 -0.89
N ALA A 99 1.10 -13.22 -1.87
CA ALA A 99 0.95 -11.86 -2.38
C ALA A 99 -0.40 -11.68 -3.07
N ARG A 100 -0.85 -12.67 -3.84
CA ARG A 100 -2.17 -12.68 -4.46
C ARG A 100 -3.27 -12.63 -3.40
N LYS A 101 -3.22 -13.52 -2.40
CA LYS A 101 -4.20 -13.53 -1.30
C LYS A 101 -4.24 -12.20 -0.56
N PHE A 102 -3.07 -11.66 -0.24
CA PHE A 102 -2.95 -10.39 0.45
C PHE A 102 -3.58 -9.25 -0.36
N ASN A 103 -3.24 -9.16 -1.66
CA ASN A 103 -3.77 -8.15 -2.58
C ASN A 103 -5.30 -8.24 -2.74
N GLU A 104 -5.87 -9.45 -2.80
CA GLU A 104 -7.32 -9.65 -2.85
C GLU A 104 -7.99 -9.18 -1.54
N LYS A 105 -7.42 -9.54 -0.38
CA LYS A 105 -7.96 -9.15 0.94
C LYS A 105 -7.84 -7.64 1.19
N ILE A 106 -6.72 -7.01 0.82
CA ILE A 106 -6.55 -5.57 1.01
C ILE A 106 -7.44 -4.77 0.05
N ARG A 107 -7.61 -5.23 -1.20
CA ARG A 107 -8.57 -4.62 -2.14
C ARG A 107 -9.98 -4.65 -1.59
N SER A 108 -10.40 -5.77 -0.99
CA SER A 108 -11.70 -5.90 -0.32
C SER A 108 -11.81 -4.96 0.89
N TYR A 109 -10.76 -4.89 1.71
CA TYR A 109 -10.71 -3.98 2.85
C TYR A 109 -10.84 -2.51 2.41
N CYS A 110 -10.08 -2.06 1.40
CA CYS A 110 -10.12 -0.67 0.91
C CYS A 110 -11.46 -0.27 0.28
N ARG A 111 -12.35 -1.21 -0.06
CA ARG A 111 -13.71 -0.86 -0.55
C ARG A 111 -14.64 -0.36 0.55
N ARG A 112 -14.36 -0.67 1.83
CA ARG A 112 -15.24 -0.31 2.95
C ARG A 112 -15.03 1.13 3.46
N PRO A 113 -13.80 1.62 3.70
CA PRO A 113 -13.57 2.98 4.14
C PRO A 113 -13.53 3.94 2.94
N THR A 114 -14.32 5.00 2.98
CA THR A 114 -14.38 6.02 1.91
C THR A 114 -13.07 6.77 1.69
N LYS A 115 -12.20 6.86 2.70
CA LYS A 115 -10.89 7.55 2.62
C LYS A 115 -9.72 6.66 2.19
N VAL A 116 -9.90 5.34 2.12
CA VAL A 116 -8.80 4.40 1.83
C VAL A 116 -8.93 3.88 0.40
N THR A 117 -7.87 3.97 -0.39
CA THR A 117 -7.87 3.50 -1.78
C THR A 117 -6.80 2.43 -1.97
N TYR A 118 -7.16 1.36 -2.68
CA TYR A 118 -6.19 0.38 -3.12
C TYR A 118 -5.55 0.82 -4.44
N VAL A 119 -4.23 0.83 -4.50
CA VAL A 119 -3.46 1.16 -5.71
C VAL A 119 -2.86 -0.11 -6.28
N ALA A 120 -3.42 -0.57 -7.40
CA ALA A 120 -2.77 -1.59 -8.22
C ALA A 120 -1.65 -0.91 -9.02
N ILE A 121 -0.41 -1.34 -8.80
CA ILE A 121 0.71 -0.94 -9.66
C ILE A 121 0.73 -1.91 -10.83
N SER A 122 0.30 -1.46 -12.02
CA SER A 122 0.41 -2.25 -13.24
C SER A 122 1.86 -2.24 -13.72
N LEU A 123 2.48 -3.41 -13.82
CA LEU A 123 3.84 -3.58 -14.36
C LEU A 123 3.89 -3.51 -15.90
N THR A 124 2.81 -3.13 -16.58
CA THR A 124 2.74 -3.27 -18.05
C THR A 124 3.44 -2.20 -18.87
N HIS A 125 3.89 -1.07 -18.33
CA HIS A 125 4.67 -0.09 -19.12
C HIS A 125 5.67 0.66 -18.23
N SER A 126 6.81 1.07 -18.80
CA SER A 126 7.99 1.72 -18.17
C SER A 126 7.76 3.08 -17.50
N ARG A 127 6.55 3.36 -17.00
CA ARG A 127 6.19 4.48 -16.12
C ARG A 127 5.10 4.00 -15.16
N PRO A 128 5.22 4.20 -13.83
CA PRO A 128 4.14 3.91 -12.90
C PRO A 128 2.97 4.88 -13.17
N VAL A 129 2.01 4.45 -13.99
CA VAL A 129 0.74 5.16 -14.16
C VAL A 129 -0.11 4.85 -12.94
N VAL A 130 -0.20 5.80 -12.02
CA VAL A 130 -1.21 5.75 -10.97
C VAL A 130 -2.55 6.17 -11.61
N SER A 131 -3.39 5.20 -11.96
CA SER A 131 -4.68 5.50 -12.59
C SER A 131 -5.69 6.03 -11.55
N TRP A 132 -5.67 7.34 -11.32
CA TRP A 132 -6.57 8.03 -10.38
C TRP A 132 -7.92 8.47 -10.99
N LEU A 133 -8.23 8.15 -12.26
CA LEU A 133 -9.26 8.87 -13.02
C LEU A 133 -10.43 8.06 -13.62
N ARG A 134 -10.82 6.92 -13.05
CA ARG A 134 -12.09 6.28 -13.46
C ARG A 134 -12.88 5.70 -12.29
N THR A 135 -13.39 6.57 -11.43
CA THR A 135 -14.72 6.38 -10.83
C THR A 135 -15.43 7.70 -10.92
N GLY A 136 -16.12 7.89 -12.05
CA GLY A 136 -16.93 9.06 -12.32
C GLY A 136 -18.05 9.14 -11.30
N PHE A 137 -18.03 10.21 -10.51
CA PHE A 137 -19.26 10.84 -10.07
C PHE A 137 -19.93 11.41 -11.32
N THR A 138 -21.08 10.87 -11.70
CA THR A 138 -22.01 11.54 -12.60
C THR A 138 -22.61 12.72 -11.82
N PRO A 139 -22.47 13.98 -12.27
CA PRO A 139 -23.32 15.04 -11.76
C PRO A 139 -24.73 14.82 -12.30
N VAL A 140 -25.70 14.95 -11.40
CA VAL A 140 -27.12 15.00 -11.71
C VAL A 140 -27.40 16.29 -12.49
N SER A 141 -28.06 16.15 -13.64
CA SER A 141 -28.93 17.16 -14.26
C SER A 141 -30.09 16.44 -14.91
#